data_AF-A0A2T5I3V9-F1
#
_entry.id   AF-A0A2T5I3V9-F1
#
_cell.length_a   1.000
_cell.length_b   1.000
_cell.length_c   1.000
_cell.angle_alpha   90.00
_cell.angle_beta   90.00
_cell.angle_gamma   90.00
#
_symmetry.space_group_name_H-M   'P 1'
#
loop_
_entity.id
_entity.type
_entity.pdbx_description
1 polymer ?
#
loop_
_entity_poly.entity_id
_entity_poly.type
_entity_poly.pdbx_seq_one_letter_code
_entity_poly.pdbx_strand_id
1 'polypeptide(L)' 'MLVLVDTSVWIDYFRSGHQSAELDALIDLDIIVTNDLILAELIPFLKLKYQVKVIQLLSEIKRIPLKIDWGGIIES' A
#
# COMPACT_ATOMS: atom_id res chain seq x y z
N MET A 1 3.92 14.43 -9.39
CA MET A 1 3.84 14.21 -7.92
C MET A 1 3.51 12.74 -7.72
N LEU A 2 4.14 12.06 -6.75
CA LEU A 2 3.86 10.65 -6.45
C LEU A 2 3.34 10.57 -5.01
N VAL A 3 2.37 9.69 -4.75
CA VAL A 3 1.71 9.56 -3.45
C VAL A 3 1.95 8.17 -2.91
N LEU A 4 2.62 8.08 -1.75
CA LEU A 4 2.77 6.84 -1.01
C LEU A 4 1.54 6.67 -0.11
N VAL A 5 0.77 5.61 -0.34
CA VAL A 5 -0.45 5.34 0.42
C VAL A 5 -0.15 4.33 1.54
N ASP A 6 -0.46 4.69 2.77
CA ASP A 6 -0.24 3.86 3.95
C ASP A 6 -1.11 2.59 3.95
N THR A 7 -0.63 1.51 4.59
CA THR A 7 -1.35 0.24 4.72
C THR A 7 -2.75 0.42 5.33
N SER A 8 -2.90 1.30 6.33
CA SER A 8 -4.18 1.53 7.00
C SER A 8 -5.27 2.02 6.04
N VAL A 9 -4.90 2.90 5.10
CA VAL A 9 -5.79 3.43 4.06
C VAL A 9 -6.19 2.33 3.09
N TRP A 10 -5.23 1.50 2.65
CA TRP A 10 -5.52 0.32 1.82
C TRP A 10 -6.47 -0.65 2.52
N ILE A 11 -6.27 -0.92 3.81
CA ILE A 11 -7.14 -1.81 4.58
C ILE A 11 -8.56 -1.27 4.66
N ASP A 12 -8.74 0.04 4.90
CA ASP A 12 -10.07 0.64 4.94
C ASP A 12 -10.75 0.60 3.56
N TYR A 13 -10.00 0.95 2.51
CA TYR A 13 -10.45 0.87 1.11
C TYR A 13 -10.97 -0.53 0.76
N PHE A 14 -10.24 -1.59 1.15
CA PHE A 14 -10.67 -2.98 0.91
C PHE A 14 -11.84 -3.45 1.79
N ARG A 15 -12.09 -2.82 2.94
CA ARG A 15 -13.13 -3.28 3.90
C ARG A 15 -14.49 -2.67 3.63
N SER A 16 -14.56 -1.37 3.46
CA SER A 16 -15.82 -0.64 3.63
C SER A 16 -16.14 0.30 2.46
N GLY A 17 -15.13 0.76 1.72
CA GLY A 17 -15.29 1.70 0.61
C GLY A 17 -15.92 3.05 0.97
N HIS A 18 -16.18 3.34 2.25
CA HIS A 18 -16.94 4.52 2.66
C HIS A 18 -16.21 5.86 2.40
N GLN A 19 -14.89 5.81 2.17
CA GLN A 19 -14.05 6.96 1.81
C GLN A 19 -13.15 6.64 0.60
N SER A 20 -13.65 5.82 -0.34
CA SER A 20 -12.85 5.36 -1.48
C SER A 20 -12.54 6.45 -2.51
N ALA A 21 -13.36 7.51 -2.57
CA ALA A 21 -13.33 8.50 -3.66
C ALA A 21 -11.96 9.18 -3.85
N GLU A 22 -11.25 9.47 -2.76
CA GLU A 22 -9.91 10.05 -2.84
C GLU A 22 -8.90 9.06 -3.37
N LEU A 23 -8.93 7.80 -2.90
CA LEU A 23 -8.03 6.77 -3.39
C LEU A 23 -8.34 6.39 -4.84
N ASP A 24 -9.62 6.31 -5.22
CA ASP A 24 -10.07 6.09 -6.59
C ASP A 24 -9.50 7.18 -7.52
N ALA A 25 -9.59 8.45 -7.14
CA ALA A 25 -9.01 9.55 -7.90
C ALA A 25 -7.48 9.43 -8.03
N LEU A 26 -6.78 9.00 -6.96
CA LEU A 26 -5.33 8.78 -7.01
C LEU A 26 -4.95 7.58 -7.90
N ILE A 27 -5.76 6.54 -7.92
CA ILE A 27 -5.60 5.36 -8.81
C ILE A 27 -5.79 5.81 -10.26
N ASP A 28 -6.85 6.56 -10.56
CA ASP A 28 -7.16 7.05 -11.91
C ASP A 28 -6.06 7.98 -12.46
N LEU A 29 -5.40 8.73 -11.59
CA LEU A 29 -4.28 9.60 -11.94
C LEU A 29 -2.94 8.85 -12.14
N ASP A 30 -2.87 7.56 -11.81
CA ASP A 30 -1.65 6.73 -11.88
C ASP A 30 -0.44 7.34 -11.15
N ILE A 31 -0.70 7.96 -9.98
CA ILE A 31 0.34 8.61 -9.16
C ILE A 31 0.64 7.86 -7.87
N ILE A 32 -0.02 6.75 -7.61
CA ILE A 32 0.21 5.94 -6.42
C ILE A 32 1.52 5.18 -6.54
N VAL A 33 2.28 5.18 -5.45
CA VAL A 33 3.46 4.35 -5.25
C VAL A 33 3.33 3.53 -3.97
N THR A 34 4.10 2.46 -3.89
CA THR A 34 4.19 1.58 -2.72
C THR A 34 5.65 1.34 -2.34
N ASN A 35 5.89 0.57 -1.28
CA ASN A 35 7.20 0.08 -0.90
C ASN A 35 7.08 -1.35 -0.33
N ASP A 36 8.23 -1.98 -0.08
CA ASP A 36 8.23 -3.36 0.40
C ASP A 36 7.65 -3.51 1.81
N LEU A 37 7.68 -2.46 2.65
CA LEU A 37 7.07 -2.47 3.98
C LEU A 37 5.54 -2.56 3.88
N ILE A 38 4.91 -1.69 3.09
CA ILE A 38 3.46 -1.69 2.85
C ILE A 38 3.01 -3.02 2.23
N LEU A 39 3.76 -3.52 1.23
CA LEU A 39 3.46 -4.80 0.62
C LEU A 39 3.58 -5.97 1.61
N ALA A 40 4.56 -5.93 2.52
CA ALA A 40 4.73 -6.96 3.56
C ALA A 40 3.55 -7.02 4.53
N GLU A 41 2.84 -5.91 4.75
CA GLU A 41 1.64 -5.87 5.58
C GLU A 41 0.38 -6.31 4.81
N LEU A 42 0.21 -5.84 3.56
CA LEU A 42 -0.99 -6.13 2.76
C LEU A 42 -1.02 -7.55 2.20
N ILE A 43 0.09 -8.05 1.66
CA ILE A 43 0.09 -9.32 0.91
C ILE A 43 -0.31 -10.51 1.80
N PRO A 44 0.20 -10.70 3.03
CA PRO A 44 -0.22 -11.80 3.89
C PRO A 44 -1.72 -11.76 4.20
N PHE A 45 -2.25 -10.57 4.50
CA PHE A 45 -3.68 -10.37 4.73
C PHE A 45 -4.53 -10.77 3.52
N LEU A 46 -4.12 -10.35 2.31
CA LEU A 46 -4.82 -10.68 1.07
C LEU A 46 -4.71 -12.17 0.70
N LYS A 47 -3.58 -12.81 1.02
CA LYS A 47 -3.39 -14.27 0.84
C LYS A 47 -4.36 -15.06 1.68
N LEU A 48 -4.54 -14.69 2.96
CA LEU A 48 -5.53 -15.34 3.85
C LEU A 48 -6.96 -15.20 3.33
N LYS A 49 -7.25 -14.13 2.59
CA LYS A 49 -8.54 -13.89 1.93
C LYS A 49 -8.64 -14.42 0.50
N TYR A 50 -7.63 -15.14 0.01
CA TYR A 50 -7.54 -15.68 -1.36
C TYR A 50 -7.69 -14.61 -2.47
N GLN A 51 -7.29 -13.36 -2.20
CA GLN A 51 -7.42 -12.22 -3.13
C GLN A 51 -6.25 -12.13 -4.12
N VAL A 52 -6.08 -13.16 -4.96
CA VAL A 52 -4.91 -13.29 -5.85
C VAL A 52 -4.79 -12.13 -6.85
N LYS A 53 -5.92 -11.69 -7.44
CA LYS A 53 -5.94 -10.59 -8.41
C LYS A 53 -5.47 -9.27 -7.80
N VAL A 54 -5.89 -8.98 -6.56
CA VAL A 54 -5.48 -7.75 -5.86
C VAL A 54 -3.97 -7.77 -5.58
N ILE A 55 -3.43 -8.92 -5.18
CA ILE A 55 -1.99 -9.08 -4.95
C ILE A 55 -1.19 -8.82 -6.23
N GLN A 56 -1.67 -9.31 -7.38
CA GLN A 56 -1.03 -9.07 -8.67
C GLN A 56 -1.02 -7.58 -9.01
N LEU A 57 -2.17 -6.91 -8.92
CA LEU A 57 -2.28 -5.47 -9.20
C LEU A 57 -1.39 -4.63 -8.26
N LEU A 58 -1.40 -4.92 -6.95
CA LEU A 58 -0.52 -4.24 -5.99
C LEU A 58 0.97 -4.46 -6.30
N SER A 59 1.32 -5.60 -6.88
CA SER A 59 2.71 -5.92 -7.25
C SER A 59 3.20 -5.15 -8.47
N GLU A 60 2.29 -4.65 -9.30
CA GLU A 60 2.54 -3.83 -10.50
C GLU A 60 2.72 -2.34 -10.16
N ILE A 61 2.21 -1.89 -9.00
CA ILE A 61 2.40 -0.51 -8.53
C ILE A 61 3.89 -0.20 -8.41
N LYS A 62 4.29 0.99 -8.88
CA LYS A 62 5.66 1.48 -8.79
C LYS A 62 6.14 1.48 -7.33
N ARG A 63 7.28 0.83 -7.10
CA ARG A 63 7.91 0.73 -5.78
C ARG A 63 8.95 1.82 -5.58
N ILE A 64 8.89 2.49 -4.45
CA ILE A 64 9.94 3.39 -3.98
C ILE A 64 10.77 2.69 -2.89
N PRO A 65 12.12 2.69 -3.00
CA PRO A 65 12.96 2.07 -2.01
C PRO A 65 12.90 2.86 -0.70
N LEU A 66 12.65 2.18 0.41
CA LEU A 66 12.67 2.78 1.74
C LEU A 66 14.02 2.48 2.39
N LYS A 67 14.80 3.52 2.68
CA LYS A 67 16.03 3.40 3.46
C LYS A 67 15.69 3.65 4.93
N ILE A 68 15.64 2.57 5.71
CA ILE A 68 15.32 2.64 7.14
C ILE A 68 16.61 2.78 7.93
N ASP A 69 16.69 3.82 8.77
CA ASP A 69 17.74 3.95 9.79
C ASP A 69 17.33 3.24 11.07
N TRP A 70 17.59 1.95 11.13
CA TRP A 70 17.26 1.14 12.31
C TRP A 70 18.02 1.58 13.56
N GLY A 71 19.26 2.06 13.42
CA GLY A 71 20.06 2.53 14.56
C GLY A 71 19.40 3.73 15.23
N GLY A 72 19.05 4.74 14.42
CA GLY A 72 18.37 5.93 14.92
C GLY A 72 16.99 5.64 15.54
N ILE A 73 16.25 4.66 15.02
CA ILE A 73 14.95 4.25 15.60
C ILE A 73 15.11 3.49 16.92
N ILE A 74 16.16 2.68 17.06
CA ILE A 74 16.40 1.90 18.29
C ILE A 74 16.90 2.82 19.42
N GLU A 75 17.64 3.87 19.09
CA GLU A 75 18.23 4.81 20.05
C GLU A 75 17.31 5.98 20.44
N SER A 76 16.15 6.14 19.79
CA SER A 76 15.20 7.23 20.01
C SER A 76 14.28 7.06 21.23
#